data_AF-K7NIC6-F1
#
_entry.id   AF-K7NIC6-F1
#
_cell.length_a   1.000
_cell.length_b   1.000
_cell.length_c   1.000
_cell.angle_alpha   90.00
_cell.angle_beta   90.00
_cell.angle_gamma   90.00
#
_symmetry.space_group_name_H-M   'P 1'
#
loop_
_entity.id
_entity.type
_entity.pdbx_description
1 polymer ?
#
loop_
_entity_poly.entity_id
_entity_poly.type
_entity_poly.pdbx_seq_one_letter_code
_entity_poly.pdbx_strand_id
1 'polypeptide(L)'
;DDGQNSHSTVYGFAQCRGDLNSSDCKQCVATAKAAVISGTGNGTSIVGECNKTSASIILDACLLRYDNHSFSNNFNESAENFLLCNGGVNSQPEFAITIRAMLQNVLYKAAKSPNLFSAEPEVAPFNSTVLIYSLAQCWDALSKEDCEACLKFALSEI
;
A
#
# COMPACT_ATOMS: atom_id res chain seq x y z
N ASP A 1 13.87 44.39 -7.60
CA ASP A 1 14.43 43.11 -7.17
C ASP A 1 14.18 42.88 -5.69
N ASP A 2 13.09 42.19 -5.38
CA ASP A 2 12.90 41.53 -4.07
C ASP A 2 12.60 40.06 -4.36
N GLY A 3 13.67 39.26 -4.34
CA GLY A 3 13.60 37.81 -4.50
C GLY A 3 13.05 37.16 -3.23
N GLN A 4 11.73 36.97 -3.16
CA GLN A 4 11.13 36.07 -2.19
C GLN A 4 11.55 34.64 -2.52
N ASN A 5 12.48 34.11 -1.72
CA ASN A 5 12.83 32.70 -1.72
C ASN A 5 11.63 31.94 -1.12
N SER A 6 10.65 31.58 -1.95
CA SER A 6 9.50 30.80 -1.51
C SER A 6 9.95 29.38 -1.21
N HIS A 7 10.31 29.12 0.04
CA HIS A 7 10.50 27.76 0.53
C HIS A 7 9.16 27.02 0.48
N SER A 8 8.93 26.28 -0.61
CA SER A 8 7.81 25.35 -0.69
C SER A 8 8.09 24.17 0.23
N THR A 9 7.27 24.01 1.27
CA THR A 9 7.31 22.82 2.14
C THR A 9 6.97 21.58 1.32
N VAL A 10 7.73 20.51 1.52
CA VAL A 10 7.45 19.18 0.96
C VAL A 10 7.21 18.23 2.11
N TYR A 11 6.10 17.51 2.04
CA TYR A 11 5.71 16.45 2.96
C TYR A 11 6.08 15.11 2.33
N GLY A 12 6.65 14.21 3.11
CA GLY A 12 7.13 12.91 2.63
C GLY A 12 6.70 11.78 3.56
N PHE A 13 6.40 10.63 2.99
CA PHE A 13 6.05 9.41 3.69
C PHE A 13 6.65 8.20 2.98
N ALA A 14 7.26 7.31 3.76
CA ALA A 14 7.77 6.06 3.28
C ALA A 14 7.40 4.98 4.28
N GLN A 15 6.85 3.87 3.80
CA GLN A 15 6.48 2.76 4.66
C GLN A 15 6.75 1.45 3.94
N CYS A 16 7.40 0.54 4.64
CA CYS A 16 7.66 -0.80 4.16
C CYS A 16 6.52 -1.73 4.51
N ARG A 17 6.48 -2.88 3.85
CA ARG A 17 5.61 -3.97 4.26
C ARG A 17 5.98 -4.43 5.67
N GLY A 18 4.98 -4.68 6.51
CA GLY A 18 5.17 -4.86 7.95
C GLY A 18 5.97 -6.11 8.37
N ASP A 19 6.25 -7.02 7.45
CA ASP A 19 7.05 -8.24 7.61
C ASP A 19 8.52 -8.08 7.23
N LEU A 20 8.94 -6.91 6.72
CA LEU A 20 10.31 -6.69 6.26
C LEU A 20 11.25 -6.31 7.41
N ASN A 21 12.49 -6.81 7.33
CA ASN A 21 13.56 -6.35 8.20
C ASN A 21 14.07 -4.95 7.75
N SER A 22 14.87 -4.31 8.62
CA SER A 22 15.37 -2.95 8.36
C SER A 22 16.23 -2.83 7.09
N SER A 23 17.00 -3.88 6.74
CA SER A 23 17.86 -3.86 5.55
C SER A 23 17.03 -3.89 4.27
N ASP A 24 16.10 -4.82 4.19
CA ASP A 24 15.22 -4.98 3.02
C ASP A 24 14.31 -3.77 2.85
N CYS A 25 13.82 -3.23 3.96
CA CYS A 25 13.04 -1.99 3.96
C CYS A 25 13.84 -0.81 3.40
N LYS A 26 15.08 -0.58 3.88
CA LYS A 26 15.96 0.48 3.37
C LYS A 26 16.24 0.31 1.88
N GLN A 27 16.49 -0.92 1.44
CA GLN A 27 16.73 -1.22 0.04
C GLN A 27 15.50 -0.92 -0.82
N CYS A 28 14.31 -1.31 -0.37
CA CYS A 28 13.07 -1.02 -1.10
C CYS A 28 12.83 0.49 -1.24
N VAL A 29 12.97 1.24 -0.14
CA VAL A 29 12.77 2.71 -0.18
C VAL A 29 13.81 3.38 -1.07
N ALA A 30 15.07 2.90 -1.08
CA ALA A 30 16.09 3.39 -1.99
C ALA A 30 15.72 3.13 -3.47
N THR A 31 15.20 1.94 -3.77
CA THR A 31 14.69 1.60 -5.11
C THR A 31 13.51 2.49 -5.50
N ALA A 32 12.54 2.69 -4.61
CA ALA A 32 11.40 3.58 -4.86
C ALA A 32 11.85 5.03 -5.12
N LYS A 33 12.81 5.54 -4.34
CA LYS A 33 13.41 6.85 -4.56
C LYS A 33 14.10 6.95 -5.92
N ALA A 34 14.88 5.94 -6.31
CA ALA A 34 15.54 5.93 -7.61
C ALA A 34 14.52 5.96 -8.76
N ALA A 35 13.44 5.18 -8.64
CA ALA A 35 12.35 5.14 -9.61
C ALA A 35 11.62 6.48 -9.74
N VAL A 36 11.37 7.19 -8.63
CA VAL A 36 10.83 8.56 -8.63
C VAL A 36 11.75 9.49 -9.44
N ILE A 37 13.05 9.46 -9.15
CA ILE A 37 14.03 10.39 -9.73
C ILE A 37 14.23 10.13 -11.22
N SER A 38 14.28 8.87 -11.64
CA SER A 38 14.50 8.52 -13.03
C SER A 38 13.25 8.67 -13.89
N GLY A 39 12.06 8.81 -13.29
CA GLY A 39 10.78 8.74 -14.01
C GLY A 39 10.50 7.34 -14.60
N THR A 40 11.27 6.33 -14.17
CA THR A 40 11.16 4.94 -14.65
C THR A 40 10.84 4.03 -13.47
N GLY A 41 9.60 4.07 -13.00
CA GLY A 41 9.08 3.10 -12.04
C GLY A 41 8.44 1.92 -12.75
N ASN A 42 8.80 0.70 -12.33
CA ASN A 42 8.05 -0.52 -12.69
C ASN A 42 6.73 -0.64 -11.90
N GLY A 43 6.45 0.32 -11.00
CA GLY A 43 5.17 0.53 -10.33
C GLY A 43 4.54 1.83 -10.81
N THR A 44 3.20 1.91 -10.72
CA THR A 44 2.39 3.05 -11.18
C THR A 44 2.96 4.37 -10.67
N SER A 45 3.69 5.07 -11.54
CA SER A 45 4.10 6.44 -11.30
C SER A 45 2.94 7.31 -11.76
N ILE A 46 2.09 7.75 -10.84
CA ILE A 46 1.18 8.87 -11.10
C ILE A 46 2.08 10.12 -11.10
N VAL A 47 2.90 10.27 -12.14
CA VAL A 47 3.50 11.57 -12.45
C VAL A 47 2.36 12.34 -13.08
N GLY A 48 1.59 13.06 -12.27
CA GLY A 48 0.67 14.07 -12.76
C GLY A 48 1.45 14.95 -13.72
N GLU A 49 1.04 14.94 -14.98
CA GLU A 49 1.68 15.69 -16.04
C GLU A 49 1.95 17.13 -15.55
N CYS A 50 3.22 17.54 -15.60
CA CYS A 50 3.70 18.91 -15.35
C CYS A 50 3.83 19.45 -13.92
N ASN A 51 3.83 18.65 -12.84
CA ASN A 51 4.21 19.17 -11.49
C ASN A 51 5.22 18.28 -10.76
N LYS A 52 6.48 18.72 -10.67
CA LYS A 52 7.56 18.08 -9.86
C LYS A 52 7.31 18.13 -8.34
N THR A 53 6.11 18.48 -7.90
CA THR A 53 5.79 18.81 -6.52
C THR A 53 5.14 17.68 -5.75
N SER A 54 4.68 16.62 -6.42
CA SER A 54 4.16 15.41 -5.78
C SER A 54 4.48 14.13 -6.59
N ALA A 55 4.59 13.00 -5.90
CA ALA A 55 4.60 11.67 -6.52
C ALA A 55 4.26 10.59 -5.48
N SER A 56 3.73 9.45 -5.95
CA SER A 56 3.59 8.22 -5.18
C SER A 56 4.14 7.04 -5.98
N ILE A 57 4.93 6.17 -5.33
CA ILE A 57 5.41 4.90 -5.89
C ILE A 57 5.08 3.79 -4.90
N ILE A 58 4.38 2.78 -5.39
CA ILE A 58 4.11 1.54 -4.67
C ILE A 58 4.90 0.42 -5.33
N LEU A 59 5.73 -0.24 -4.54
CA LEU A 59 6.41 -1.48 -4.87
C LEU A 59 5.86 -2.59 -3.98
N ASP A 60 6.05 -3.86 -4.36
CA ASP A 60 5.58 -5.04 -3.59
C ASP A 60 5.98 -5.04 -2.10
N ALA A 61 7.06 -4.34 -1.78
CA ALA A 61 7.69 -4.31 -0.48
C ALA A 61 7.60 -2.93 0.23
N CYS A 62 7.24 -1.84 -0.45
CA CYS A 62 7.17 -0.52 0.17
C CYS A 62 6.41 0.52 -0.67
N LEU A 63 5.94 1.55 0.02
CA LEU A 63 5.38 2.79 -0.53
C LEU A 63 6.34 3.95 -0.26
N LEU A 64 6.46 4.86 -1.23
CA LEU A 64 7.06 6.18 -1.09
C LEU A 64 6.12 7.22 -1.68
N ARG A 65 5.75 8.24 -0.91
CA ARG A 65 4.93 9.38 -1.33
C ARG A 65 5.58 10.69 -0.91
N TYR A 66 5.53 11.70 -1.76
CA TYR A 66 5.75 13.09 -1.36
C TYR A 66 4.76 14.02 -2.04
N ASP A 67 4.50 15.16 -1.42
CA ASP A 67 3.57 16.19 -1.91
C ASP A 67 3.94 17.56 -1.34
N ASN A 68 3.58 18.64 -2.03
CA ASN A 68 3.68 20.01 -1.51
C ASN A 68 2.47 20.41 -0.63
N HIS A 69 1.48 19.52 -0.49
CA HIS A 69 0.37 19.63 0.44
C HIS A 69 0.48 18.57 1.54
N SER A 70 0.04 18.91 2.75
CA SER A 70 0.00 17.93 3.85
C SER A 70 -1.08 16.89 3.59
N PHE A 71 -0.73 15.62 3.72
CA PHE A 71 -1.62 14.47 3.56
C PHE A 71 -1.78 13.66 4.85
N SER A 72 -1.29 14.18 5.99
CA SER A 72 -1.28 13.47 7.28
C SER A 72 -2.66 13.21 7.88
N ASN A 73 -3.71 13.88 7.38
CA ASN A 73 -5.06 13.83 7.95
C ASN A 73 -6.17 13.42 6.94
N ASN A 74 -5.86 13.29 5.65
CA ASN A 74 -6.83 13.06 4.58
C ASN A 74 -6.57 11.72 3.89
N PHE A 75 -6.90 10.63 4.58
CA PHE A 75 -6.72 9.27 4.08
C PHE A 75 -7.77 8.87 3.03
N ASN A 76 -8.82 9.68 2.87
CA ASN A 76 -9.89 9.50 1.88
C ASN A 76 -9.49 9.93 0.46
N GLU A 77 -8.29 10.49 0.26
CA GLU A 77 -7.95 11.19 -0.97
C GLU A 77 -7.19 10.34 -2.01
N SER A 78 -7.05 9.03 -1.82
CA SER A 78 -6.53 8.18 -2.89
C SER A 78 -7.02 6.75 -2.76
N ALA A 79 -8.25 6.51 -3.22
CA ALA A 79 -8.63 5.23 -3.81
C ALA A 79 -7.89 5.01 -5.15
N GLU A 80 -6.59 5.29 -5.17
CA GLU A 80 -5.74 5.20 -6.34
C GLU A 80 -4.60 4.26 -5.96
N ASN A 81 -4.76 2.99 -6.33
CA ASN A 81 -3.72 2.05 -6.76
C ASN A 81 -4.23 0.62 -6.58
N PHE A 82 -5.18 0.24 -7.44
CA PHE A 82 -5.60 -1.14 -7.58
C PHE A 82 -4.55 -1.88 -8.43
N LEU A 83 -3.57 -2.49 -7.77
CA LEU A 83 -2.67 -3.46 -8.42
C LEU A 83 -3.41 -4.79 -8.54
N LEU A 84 -4.16 -4.96 -9.63
CA LEU A 84 -4.55 -6.28 -10.10
C LEU A 84 -3.31 -6.97 -10.67
N CYS A 85 -2.73 -7.88 -9.90
CA CYS A 85 -1.84 -8.87 -10.50
C CYS A 85 -2.69 -9.76 -11.43
N ASN A 86 -2.61 -9.51 -12.74
CA ASN A 86 -3.21 -10.32 -13.79
C ASN A 86 -2.59 -11.73 -13.82
N GLY A 87 -2.91 -12.55 -12.83
CA GLY A 87 -2.92 -14.00 -12.93
C GLY A 87 -4.36 -14.44 -13.17
N GLY A 88 -4.57 -15.46 -14.00
CA GLY A 88 -5.91 -16.01 -14.19
C GLY A 88 -6.55 -16.35 -12.83
N VAL A 89 -7.70 -15.75 -12.55
CA VAL A 89 -8.44 -16.01 -11.31
C VAL A 89 -8.85 -17.48 -11.34
N ASN A 90 -8.57 -18.22 -10.26
CA ASN A 90 -9.09 -19.56 -10.13
C ASN A 90 -10.63 -19.47 -10.09
N SER A 91 -11.30 -20.05 -11.09
CA SER A 91 -12.76 -19.95 -11.26
C SER A 91 -13.55 -20.87 -10.32
N GLN A 92 -12.89 -21.60 -9.42
CA GLN A 92 -13.56 -22.43 -8.42
C GLN A 92 -14.33 -21.55 -7.41
N PRO A 93 -15.64 -21.76 -7.22
CA PRO A 93 -16.43 -20.98 -6.26
C PRO A 93 -15.87 -21.00 -4.83
N GLU A 94 -15.28 -22.12 -4.42
CA GLU A 94 -14.64 -22.29 -3.12
C GLU A 94 -13.45 -21.34 -2.95
N PHE A 95 -12.73 -21.02 -4.03
CA PHE A 95 -11.63 -20.06 -3.99
C PHE A 95 -12.11 -18.66 -3.62
N ALA A 96 -13.21 -18.20 -4.23
CA ALA A 96 -13.77 -16.87 -3.95
C ALA A 96 -14.28 -16.75 -2.50
N ILE A 97 -14.89 -17.82 -1.96
CA ILE A 97 -15.35 -17.86 -0.56
C ILE A 97 -14.14 -17.80 0.38
N THR A 98 -13.12 -18.64 0.16
CA THR A 98 -11.90 -18.65 0.97
C THR A 98 -11.19 -17.30 0.95
N ILE A 99 -10.98 -16.68 -0.22
CA ILE A 99 -10.33 -15.37 -0.31
C ILE A 99 -11.09 -14.31 0.49
N ARG A 100 -12.43 -14.25 0.41
CA ARG A 100 -13.21 -13.28 1.20
C ARG A 100 -13.05 -13.51 2.70
N ALA A 101 -13.10 -14.75 3.17
CA ALA A 101 -12.91 -15.07 4.59
C ALA A 101 -11.48 -14.73 5.06
N MET A 102 -10.48 -15.08 4.27
CA MET A 102 -9.08 -14.75 4.52
C MET A 102 -8.84 -13.25 4.61
N LEU A 103 -9.41 -12.47 3.68
CA LEU A 103 -9.32 -11.01 3.70
C LEU A 103 -9.97 -10.43 4.95
N GLN A 104 -11.20 -10.82 5.28
CA GLN A 104 -11.86 -10.38 6.52
C GLN A 104 -11.01 -10.62 7.77
N ASN A 105 -10.36 -11.79 7.86
CA ASN A 105 -9.48 -12.15 8.96
C ASN A 105 -8.23 -11.23 9.03
N VAL A 106 -7.49 -11.07 7.93
CA VAL A 106 -6.27 -10.23 7.96
C VAL A 106 -6.59 -8.75 8.13
N LEU A 107 -7.73 -8.26 7.60
CA LEU A 107 -8.15 -6.86 7.79
C LEU A 107 -8.45 -6.58 9.27
N TYR A 108 -9.19 -7.47 9.94
CA TYR A 108 -9.47 -7.37 11.38
C TYR A 108 -8.19 -7.41 12.22
N LYS A 109 -7.26 -8.33 11.90
CA LYS A 109 -6.00 -8.48 12.62
C LYS A 109 -5.08 -7.27 12.42
N ALA A 110 -4.98 -6.77 11.19
CA ALA A 110 -4.18 -5.59 10.86
C ALA A 110 -4.68 -4.37 11.63
N ALA A 111 -5.97 -4.05 11.60
CA ALA A 111 -6.52 -2.90 12.31
C ALA A 111 -6.25 -2.90 13.83
N LYS A 112 -6.06 -4.08 14.42
CA LYS A 112 -5.81 -4.24 15.86
C LYS A 112 -4.34 -4.36 16.23
N SER A 113 -3.47 -4.70 15.27
CA SER A 113 -2.06 -4.93 15.54
C SER A 113 -1.32 -3.60 15.80
N PRO A 114 -0.21 -3.61 16.56
CA PRO A 114 0.55 -2.39 16.86
C PRO A 114 1.15 -1.72 15.62
N ASN A 115 1.46 -2.49 14.58
CA ASN A 115 2.07 -2.02 13.33
C ASN A 115 1.08 -1.92 12.16
N LEU A 116 -0.23 -2.05 12.44
CA LEU A 116 -1.32 -1.97 11.48
C LEU A 116 -1.15 -2.90 10.25
N PHE A 117 -0.61 -4.08 10.52
CA PHE A 117 -0.25 -5.08 9.52
C PHE A 117 -0.67 -6.48 9.95
N SER A 118 -1.08 -7.30 8.99
CA SER A 118 -1.29 -8.74 9.15
C SER A 118 -1.10 -9.45 7.81
N ALA A 119 -0.48 -10.62 7.83
CA ALA A 119 -0.37 -11.50 6.67
C ALA A 119 -0.47 -12.95 7.11
N GLU A 120 -1.33 -13.75 6.47
CA GLU A 120 -1.53 -15.14 6.85
C GLU A 120 -1.71 -16.07 5.63
N PRO A 121 -1.18 -17.30 5.71
CA PRO A 121 -1.43 -18.34 4.74
C PRO A 121 -2.66 -19.19 5.11
N GLU A 122 -3.35 -19.73 4.10
CA GLU A 122 -4.40 -20.74 4.26
C GLU A 122 -4.29 -21.81 3.17
N VAL A 123 -4.45 -23.08 3.55
CA VAL A 123 -4.44 -24.20 2.59
C VAL A 123 -5.71 -24.14 1.76
N ALA A 124 -5.58 -24.23 0.43
CA ALA A 124 -6.73 -24.14 -0.45
C ALA A 124 -7.72 -25.30 -0.23
N PRO A 125 -9.04 -25.03 -0.14
CA PRO A 125 -10.04 -26.05 0.17
C PRO A 125 -10.16 -27.13 -0.92
N PHE A 126 -9.75 -26.80 -2.15
CA PHE A 126 -9.82 -27.68 -3.32
C PHE A 126 -8.50 -28.42 -3.62
N ASN A 127 -7.39 -28.02 -2.99
CA ASN A 127 -6.10 -28.66 -3.19
C ASN A 127 -5.17 -28.41 -2.00
N SER A 128 -4.87 -29.48 -1.24
CA SER A 128 -4.00 -29.41 -0.05
C SER A 128 -2.54 -29.07 -0.35
N THR A 129 -2.11 -29.12 -1.62
CA THR A 129 -0.77 -28.70 -2.03
C THR A 129 -0.70 -27.21 -2.39
N VAL A 130 -1.84 -26.52 -2.46
CA VAL A 130 -1.91 -25.09 -2.80
C VAL A 130 -2.06 -24.29 -1.51
N LEU A 131 -1.20 -23.28 -1.35
CA LEU A 131 -1.25 -22.33 -0.25
C LEU A 131 -1.65 -20.96 -0.78
N ILE A 132 -2.72 -20.41 -0.24
CA ILE A 132 -3.23 -19.08 -0.52
C ILE A 132 -2.64 -18.14 0.53
N TYR A 133 -2.28 -16.93 0.13
CA TYR A 133 -1.75 -15.91 1.04
C TYR A 133 -2.64 -14.67 0.98
N SER A 134 -3.00 -14.13 2.14
CA SER A 134 -3.68 -12.84 2.27
C SER A 134 -2.88 -11.88 3.15
N LEU A 135 -3.03 -10.59 2.88
CA LEU A 135 -2.31 -9.54 3.59
C LEU A 135 -3.17 -8.27 3.67
N ALA A 136 -3.08 -7.58 4.79
CA ALA A 136 -3.66 -6.26 4.99
C ALA A 136 -2.65 -5.35 5.69
N GLN A 137 -2.58 -4.09 5.24
CA GLN A 137 -1.70 -3.08 5.82
C GLN A 137 -2.34 -1.70 5.72
N CYS A 138 -2.25 -0.92 6.79
CA CYS A 138 -2.53 0.51 6.78
C CYS A 138 -1.24 1.31 6.88
N TRP A 139 -1.33 2.61 6.62
CA TRP A 139 -0.28 3.55 7.04
C TRP A 139 -0.11 3.53 8.54
N ASP A 140 1.13 3.42 9.02
CA ASP A 140 1.45 3.38 10.44
C ASP A 140 1.14 4.70 11.17
N ALA A 141 0.92 5.77 10.41
CA ALA A 141 0.44 7.06 10.89
C ALA A 141 -1.06 7.08 11.24
N LEU A 142 -1.83 6.05 10.87
CA LEU A 142 -3.27 5.98 11.11
C LEU A 142 -3.61 5.62 12.55
N SER A 143 -4.77 6.09 13.02
CA SER A 143 -5.42 5.49 14.19
C SER A 143 -5.90 4.07 13.86
N LYS A 144 -6.16 3.26 14.88
CA LYS A 144 -6.71 1.91 14.67
C LYS A 144 -8.11 1.97 14.05
N GLU A 145 -8.89 2.96 14.43
CA GLU A 145 -10.25 3.20 13.97
C GLU A 145 -10.25 3.61 12.48
N ASP A 146 -9.37 4.55 12.10
CA ASP A 146 -9.24 4.99 10.70
C ASP A 146 -8.67 3.86 9.83
N CYS A 147 -7.74 3.08 10.36
CA CYS A 147 -7.24 1.87 9.69
C CYS A 147 -8.36 0.86 9.44
N GLU A 148 -9.19 0.57 10.47
CA GLU A 148 -10.33 -0.34 10.31
C GLU A 148 -11.33 0.16 9.25
N ALA A 149 -11.63 1.46 9.24
CA ALA A 149 -12.50 2.07 8.23
C ALA A 149 -11.91 1.97 6.82
N CYS A 150 -10.62 2.28 6.66
CA CYS A 150 -9.89 2.19 5.40
C CYS A 150 -9.89 0.75 4.85
N LEU A 151 -9.59 -0.23 5.70
CA LEU A 151 -9.55 -1.65 5.33
C LEU A 151 -10.94 -2.20 4.98
N LYS A 152 -12.00 -1.74 5.65
CA LYS A 152 -13.38 -2.09 5.30
C LYS A 152 -13.79 -1.52 3.94
N PHE A 153 -13.39 -0.30 3.64
CA PHE A 153 -13.60 0.29 2.33
C PHE A 153 -12.83 -0.49 1.25
N ALA A 154 -11.56 -0.84 1.49
CA ALA A 154 -10.79 -1.66 0.55
C ALA A 154 -11.46 -3.02 0.26
N LEU A 155 -12.09 -3.64 1.26
CA LEU A 155 -12.83 -4.89 1.08
C LEU A 155 -14.10 -4.74 0.22
N SER A 156 -14.77 -3.57 0.22
CA SER A 156 -15.98 -3.38 -0.59
C SER A 156 -15.68 -3.30 -2.09
N GLU A 157 -14.43 -3.03 -2.45
CA GLU A 157 -13.97 -2.92 -3.85
C GLU A 157 -13.49 -4.26 -4.44
N ILE A 158 -13.62 -5.39 -3.71
CA ILE A 158 -13.19 -6.75 -4.08
C ILE A 158 -14.37 -7.71 -4.30
#